data_AF-A0A094PI52-F1
#
_entry.id   AF-A0A094PI52-F1
#
_cell.length_a   1.000
_cell.length_b   1.000
_cell.length_c   1.000
_cell.angle_alpha   90.00
_cell.angle_beta   90.00
_cell.angle_gamma   90.00
#
_symmetry.space_group_name_H-M   'P 1'
#
loop_
_entity.id
_entity.type
_entity.pdbx_description
1 polymer ?
#
loop_
_entity_poly.entity_id
_entity_poly.type
_entity_poly.pdbx_seq_one_letter_code
_entity_poly.pdbx_strand_id
1 'polypeptide(L)'
;MTTTQVIIRDYLPAELTYVSSAGIYWACGAVGQTVTCTNNQPLAVGRTISVNITTSVKVGASGTIVNVADVTGGNVDNDSSVTVSDDAQIIVPKPLAETGAGALGMLIAGLALIGVGAAMQRVRRPQAVRN
;
A
#
# COMPACT_ATOMS: atom_id res chain seq x y z
N MET A 1 21.46 31.49 -26.19
CA MET A 1 20.33 30.64 -25.77
C MET A 1 20.58 30.23 -24.33
N THR A 2 19.83 30.75 -23.37
CA THR A 2 19.93 30.35 -21.97
C THR A 2 19.02 29.14 -21.75
N THR A 3 19.61 27.95 -21.61
CA THR A 3 18.88 26.72 -21.30
C THR A 3 18.48 26.76 -19.83
N THR A 4 17.21 27.04 -19.53
CA THR A 4 16.68 27.02 -18.16
C THR A 4 16.33 25.57 -17.80
N GLN A 5 17.35 24.76 -17.50
CA GLN A 5 17.16 23.41 -17.02
C GLN A 5 16.25 23.40 -15.79
N VAL A 6 15.30 22.47 -15.73
CA VAL A 6 14.46 22.18 -14.56
C VAL A 6 14.92 20.86 -13.95
N ILE A 7 15.10 20.84 -12.63
CA ILE A 7 15.52 19.68 -11.87
C ILE A 7 14.52 19.46 -10.74
N ILE A 8 13.95 18.26 -10.67
CA ILE A 8 13.09 17.81 -9.58
C ILE A 8 13.87 16.76 -8.78
N ARG A 9 13.92 16.94 -7.46
CA ARG A 9 14.44 15.95 -6.50
C ARG A 9 13.32 15.54 -5.57
N ASP A 10 13.02 14.26 -5.57
CA ASP A 10 11.97 13.68 -4.73
C ASP A 10 12.61 12.71 -3.73
N TYR A 11 12.40 12.96 -2.44
CA TYR A 11 12.92 12.16 -1.35
C TYR A 11 11.84 11.21 -0.85
N LEU A 12 11.73 10.06 -1.50
CA LEU A 12 10.69 9.10 -1.21
C LEU A 12 10.74 8.66 0.27
N PRO A 13 9.62 8.78 1.02
CA PRO A 13 9.49 8.20 2.35
C PRO A 13 9.86 6.72 2.37
N ALA A 14 10.27 6.21 3.53
CA ALA A 14 10.76 4.84 3.67
C ALA A 14 9.73 3.78 3.24
N GLU A 15 8.45 4.15 3.25
CA GLU A 15 7.29 3.35 2.88
C GLU A 15 7.10 3.24 1.36
N LEU A 16 7.73 4.10 0.56
CA LEU A 16 7.62 4.10 -0.91
C LEU A 16 8.89 3.52 -1.56
N THR A 17 8.72 2.88 -2.71
CA THR A 17 9.82 2.41 -3.56
C THR A 17 9.59 2.87 -4.99
N TYR A 18 10.61 3.44 -5.62
CA TYR A 18 10.53 3.86 -7.02
C TYR A 18 10.30 2.67 -7.96
N VAL A 19 9.37 2.80 -8.90
CA VAL A 19 9.06 1.79 -9.92
C VAL A 19 9.44 2.29 -11.31
N SER A 20 8.95 3.47 -11.69
CA SER A 20 9.19 4.04 -13.02
C SER A 20 8.88 5.53 -13.06
N SER A 21 9.28 6.18 -14.14
CA SER A 21 8.97 7.56 -14.43
C SER A 21 8.54 7.72 -15.88
N ALA A 22 7.60 8.61 -16.15
CA ALA A 22 7.19 8.96 -17.50
C ALA A 22 6.96 10.47 -17.64
N GLY A 23 7.47 11.05 -18.71
CA GLY A 23 7.29 12.48 -19.01
C GLY A 23 8.01 12.87 -20.29
N ILE A 24 7.46 13.83 -21.03
CA ILE A 24 8.07 14.29 -22.28
C ILE A 24 9.34 15.08 -21.95
N TYR A 25 10.48 14.69 -22.55
CA TYR A 25 11.80 15.28 -22.33
C TYR A 25 12.34 15.20 -20.90
N TRP A 26 11.73 14.36 -20.05
CA TRP A 26 12.23 14.08 -18.72
C TRP A 26 13.19 12.90 -18.74
N ALA A 27 14.33 13.08 -18.09
CA ALA A 27 15.24 12.00 -17.74
C ALA A 27 15.26 11.86 -16.23
N CYS A 28 14.79 10.73 -15.71
CA CYS A 28 14.78 10.44 -14.28
C CYS A 28 15.61 9.21 -13.92
N GLY A 29 16.19 9.23 -12.73
CA GLY A 29 16.88 8.09 -12.13
C GLY A 29 16.70 8.09 -10.61
N ALA A 30 16.76 6.90 -10.02
CA ALA A 30 16.66 6.70 -8.58
C ALA A 30 17.97 6.15 -8.01
N VAL A 31 18.45 6.73 -6.92
CA VAL A 31 19.57 6.22 -6.13
C VAL A 31 19.12 6.13 -4.68
N GLY A 32 18.93 4.91 -4.19
CA GLY A 32 18.26 4.71 -2.90
C GLY A 32 16.83 5.24 -2.95
N GLN A 33 16.48 6.13 -2.00
CA GLN A 33 15.16 6.77 -1.92
C GLN A 33 15.07 8.10 -2.66
N THR A 34 16.15 8.57 -3.28
CA THR A 34 16.16 9.86 -3.97
C THR A 34 15.91 9.65 -5.46
N VAL A 35 14.79 10.14 -5.96
CA VAL A 35 14.49 10.22 -7.39
C VAL A 35 14.90 11.60 -7.89
N THR A 36 15.74 11.64 -8.91
CA THR A 36 16.14 12.90 -9.56
C THR A 36 15.63 12.89 -11.00
N CYS A 37 14.85 13.89 -11.37
CA CYS A 37 14.31 14.10 -12.71
C CYS A 37 14.85 15.41 -13.28
N THR A 38 15.28 15.39 -14.54
CA THR A 38 15.81 16.56 -15.24
C THR A 38 15.08 16.80 -16.56
N ASN A 39 14.81 18.07 -16.87
CA ASN A 39 14.27 18.51 -18.14
C ASN A 39 15.06 19.72 -18.64
N ASN A 40 15.68 19.60 -19.82
CA ASN A 40 16.55 20.64 -20.37
C ASN A 40 15.85 21.51 -21.42
N GLN A 41 14.52 21.40 -21.56
CA GLN A 41 13.76 22.20 -22.52
C GLN A 41 13.46 23.60 -21.98
N PRO A 42 13.45 24.63 -22.84
CA PRO A 42 12.97 25.96 -22.45
C PRO A 42 11.53 25.90 -21.97
N LEU A 43 11.25 26.49 -20.81
CA LEU A 43 9.91 26.65 -20.28
C LEU A 43 9.48 28.12 -20.40
N ALA A 44 8.48 28.38 -21.23
CA ALA A 44 7.94 29.74 -21.38
C ALA A 44 7.11 30.13 -20.13
N VAL A 45 7.08 31.43 -19.82
CA VAL A 45 6.28 31.97 -18.71
C VAL A 45 4.81 31.55 -18.86
N GLY A 46 4.22 31.09 -17.75
CA GLY A 46 2.84 30.62 -17.70
C GLY A 46 2.60 29.25 -18.35
N ARG A 47 3.65 28.52 -18.74
CA ARG A 47 3.54 27.12 -19.19
C ARG A 47 3.86 26.15 -18.08
N THR A 48 3.26 24.96 -18.21
CA THR A 48 3.43 23.85 -17.29
C THR A 48 4.08 22.68 -18.02
N ILE A 49 5.04 22.06 -17.36
CA ILE A 49 5.57 20.74 -17.72
C ILE A 49 5.31 19.80 -16.54
N SER A 50 5.16 18.52 -16.84
CA SER A 50 4.83 17.52 -15.83
C SER A 50 5.63 16.24 -16.05
N VAL A 51 5.96 15.59 -14.94
CA VAL A 51 6.55 14.25 -14.90
C VAL A 51 5.72 13.41 -13.95
N ASN A 52 5.47 12.15 -14.31
CA ASN A 52 4.80 11.19 -13.46
C ASN A 52 5.84 10.23 -12.87
N ILE A 53 5.88 10.11 -11.55
CA ILE A 53 6.72 9.16 -10.83
C ILE A 53 5.80 8.09 -10.26
N THR A 54 6.02 6.83 -10.64
CA THR A 54 5.28 5.69 -10.13
C THR A 54 6.05 5.05 -9.00
N THR A 55 5.40 4.88 -7.84
CA THR A 55 5.97 4.22 -6.67
C THR A 55 5.12 3.04 -6.23
N SER A 56 5.74 2.05 -5.59
CA SER A 56 5.04 1.00 -4.86
C SER A 56 5.09 1.27 -3.36
N VAL A 57 4.01 0.93 -2.67
CA VAL A 57 3.92 1.00 -1.21
C VAL A 57 4.45 -0.30 -0.61
N LYS A 58 5.36 -0.21 0.36
CA LYS A 58 5.92 -1.38 1.04
C LYS A 58 4.87 -2.06 1.92
N VAL A 59 4.97 -3.38 2.01
CA VAL A 59 4.10 -4.18 2.89
C VAL A 59 4.21 -3.70 4.34
N GLY A 60 3.06 -3.53 5.00
CA GLY A 60 3.00 -3.07 6.39
C GLY A 60 2.99 -1.54 6.57
N ALA A 61 3.10 -0.76 5.50
CA ALA A 61 2.84 0.68 5.58
C ALA A 61 1.38 0.95 5.99
N SER A 62 1.18 1.95 6.85
CA SER A 62 -0.14 2.35 7.35
C SER A 62 -0.17 3.83 7.68
N GLY A 63 -1.37 4.41 7.79
CA GLY A 63 -1.53 5.84 8.00
C GLY A 63 -1.38 6.67 6.71
N THR A 64 -1.08 7.95 6.87
CA THR A 64 -0.86 8.90 5.78
C THR A 64 0.62 8.90 5.39
N ILE A 65 0.91 8.67 4.11
CA ILE A 65 2.26 8.83 3.55
C ILE A 65 2.30 10.18 2.85
N VAL A 66 3.19 11.06 3.32
CA VAL A 66 3.44 12.39 2.75
C VAL A 66 4.71 12.34 1.92
N ASN A 67 4.62 12.60 0.62
CA ASN A 67 5.76 12.68 -0.27
C ASN A 67 6.03 14.14 -0.64
N VAL A 68 7.30 14.58 -0.59
CA VAL A 68 7.68 15.96 -0.90
C VAL A 68 8.82 15.98 -1.89
N ALA A 69 8.64 16.75 -2.97
CA ALA A 69 9.66 16.99 -3.98
C ALA A 69 10.08 18.47 -4.05
N ASP A 70 11.36 18.68 -4.30
CA ASP A 70 12.00 19.97 -4.52
C ASP A 70 12.20 20.22 -6.01
N VAL A 71 11.77 21.39 -6.48
CA VAL A 71 11.99 21.84 -7.87
C VAL A 71 13.01 22.98 -7.89
N THR A 72 14.00 22.89 -8.78
CA THR A 72 15.01 23.94 -9.01
C THR A 72 15.20 24.22 -10.50
N GLY A 73 15.65 25.43 -10.85
CA GLY A 73 15.88 25.86 -12.24
C GLY A 73 14.60 26.29 -12.99
N GLY A 74 14.68 26.67 -14.26
CA GLY A 74 13.53 27.27 -14.97
C GLY A 74 13.38 28.79 -14.83
N ASN A 75 14.44 29.49 -14.38
CA ASN A 75 14.41 30.91 -14.04
C ASN A 75 13.52 31.24 -12.82
N VAL A 76 13.40 30.30 -11.86
CA VAL A 76 13.00 30.64 -10.49
C VAL A 76 14.01 31.64 -9.95
N ASP A 77 13.52 32.71 -9.31
CA ASP A 77 14.36 33.60 -8.53
C ASP A 77 15.24 32.74 -7.62
N ASN A 78 16.55 33.02 -7.59
CA ASN A 78 17.64 32.12 -7.17
C ASN A 78 17.65 31.74 -5.66
N ASP A 79 16.48 31.73 -5.00
CA ASP A 79 16.31 31.58 -3.55
C ASP A 79 15.03 30.82 -3.14
N SER A 80 14.29 30.20 -4.08
CA SER A 80 13.05 29.49 -3.74
C SER A 80 13.01 28.07 -4.30
N SER A 81 13.37 27.10 -3.46
CA SER A 81 12.87 25.74 -3.61
C SER A 81 11.35 25.75 -3.47
N VAL A 82 10.63 25.36 -4.53
CA VAL A 82 9.18 25.15 -4.43
C VAL A 82 8.98 23.71 -3.99
N THR A 83 8.37 23.53 -2.81
CA THR A 83 7.98 22.21 -2.29
C THR A 83 6.62 21.82 -2.86
N VAL A 84 6.53 20.64 -3.46
CA VAL A 84 5.25 20.05 -3.88
C VAL A 84 4.97 18.84 -3.00
N SER A 85 3.83 18.84 -2.30
CA SER A 85 3.36 17.70 -1.48
C SER A 85 2.37 16.88 -2.28
N ASP A 86 2.55 15.56 -2.30
CA ASP A 86 1.56 14.60 -2.77
C ASP A 86 1.25 13.60 -1.65
N ASP A 87 -0.02 13.48 -1.29
CA ASP A 87 -0.47 12.71 -0.13
C ASP A 87 -1.25 11.48 -0.60
N ALA A 88 -0.86 10.30 -0.13
CA ALA A 88 -1.57 9.06 -0.39
C ALA A 88 -2.17 8.49 0.92
N GLN A 89 -3.49 8.23 0.91
CA GLN A 89 -4.16 7.54 2.02
C GLN A 89 -4.25 6.04 1.74
N ILE A 90 -3.66 5.21 2.61
CA ILE A 90 -3.78 3.76 2.51
C ILE A 90 -5.07 3.31 3.19
N ILE A 91 -6.05 2.88 2.38
CA ILE A 91 -7.24 2.17 2.89
C ILE A 91 -6.90 0.68 2.91
N VAL A 92 -6.55 0.15 4.08
CA VAL A 92 -6.40 -1.30 4.25
C VAL A 92 -7.79 -1.94 4.11
N PRO A 93 -8.03 -2.87 3.17
CA PRO A 93 -9.28 -3.59 3.11
C PRO A 93 -9.50 -4.31 4.46
N LYS A 94 -10.69 -4.15 5.04
CA LYS A 94 -11.10 -4.92 6.22
C LYS A 94 -10.77 -6.40 5.98
N PRO A 95 -10.27 -7.13 6.99
CA PRO A 95 -10.02 -8.56 6.85
C PRO A 95 -11.29 -9.25 6.32
N LEU A 96 -11.07 -10.20 5.40
CA LEU A 96 -12.11 -11.03 4.79
C LEU A 96 -13.04 -11.58 5.89
N ALA A 97 -14.32 -11.76 5.57
CA ALA A 97 -15.25 -12.34 6.52
C ALA A 97 -14.70 -13.68 7.04
N GLU A 98 -14.71 -13.86 8.36
CA GLU A 98 -14.34 -15.11 9.00
C GLU A 98 -15.43 -16.14 8.64
N THR A 99 -15.20 -16.93 7.59
CA THR A 99 -16.13 -17.98 7.12
C THR A 99 -15.94 -19.32 7.82
N GLY A 100 -15.02 -19.40 8.78
CA GLY A 100 -14.81 -20.59 9.60
C GLY A 100 -15.69 -20.56 10.85
N ALA A 101 -16.43 -21.64 11.12
CA ALA A 101 -16.96 -21.85 12.46
C ALA A 101 -15.77 -22.08 13.41
N GLY A 102 -15.68 -21.30 14.49
CA GLY A 102 -14.59 -21.45 15.46
C GLY A 102 -14.46 -22.90 15.93
N ALA A 103 -13.23 -23.40 16.06
CA ALA A 103 -12.94 -24.80 16.39
C ALA A 103 -13.70 -25.30 17.64
N LEU A 104 -13.98 -24.41 18.61
CA LEU A 104 -14.82 -24.70 19.77
C LEU A 104 -16.26 -25.11 19.40
N GLY A 105 -16.87 -24.43 18.42
CA GLY A 105 -18.24 -24.72 17.99
C GLY A 105 -18.37 -26.11 17.36
N MET A 106 -17.38 -26.50 16.56
CA MET A 106 -17.33 -27.86 15.99
C MET A 106 -17.07 -28.93 17.06
N LEU A 107 -16.23 -28.63 18.05
CA LEU A 107 -15.94 -29.56 19.16
C LEU A 107 -17.20 -29.85 20.00
N ILE A 108 -17.98 -28.80 20.31
CA ILE A 108 -19.22 -28.92 21.09
C ILE A 108 -20.27 -29.71 20.31
N ALA A 109 -20.46 -29.41 19.02
CA ALA A 109 -21.40 -30.15 18.17
C ALA A 109 -21.01 -31.64 18.06
N GLY A 110 -19.72 -31.94 17.92
CA GLY A 110 -19.20 -33.31 17.90
C GLY A 110 -19.47 -34.07 19.22
N LEU A 111 -19.18 -33.45 20.37
CA LEU A 111 -19.41 -34.05 21.68
C LEU A 111 -20.90 -34.29 21.96
N ALA A 112 -21.77 -33.37 21.54
CA ALA A 112 -23.23 -33.53 21.67
C ALA A 112 -23.75 -34.74 20.87
N LEU A 113 -23.28 -34.92 19.62
CA LEU A 113 -23.67 -36.04 18.77
C LEU A 113 -23.20 -37.39 19.36
N ILE A 114 -21.98 -37.45 19.88
CA ILE A 114 -21.45 -38.65 20.55
C ILE A 114 -22.28 -38.98 21.80
N GLY A 115 -22.62 -37.97 22.61
CA GLY A 115 -23.43 -38.14 23.82
C GLY A 115 -24.83 -38.69 23.53
N VAL A 116 -25.51 -38.13 22.51
CA VAL A 116 -26.82 -38.61 22.06
C VAL A 116 -26.75 -40.04 21.53
N GLY A 117 -25.71 -40.37 20.75
CA GLY A 117 -25.47 -41.73 20.25
C GLY A 117 -25.29 -42.75 21.39
N ALA A 118 -24.48 -42.42 22.39
CA ALA A 118 -24.25 -43.27 23.56
C ALA A 118 -25.52 -43.46 24.42
N ALA A 119 -26.35 -42.40 24.55
CA ALA A 119 -27.64 -42.48 25.24
C ALA A 119 -28.61 -43.43 24.50
N MET A 120 -28.71 -43.30 23.19
CA MET A 120 -29.54 -44.20 22.36
C MET A 120 -29.09 -45.67 22.46
N GLN A 121 -27.79 -45.94 22.53
CA GLN A 121 -27.26 -47.30 22.72
C GLN A 121 -27.59 -47.90 24.10
N ARG A 122 -27.70 -47.07 25.15
CA ARG A 122 -28.10 -47.51 26.50
C ARG A 122 -29.58 -47.84 26.59
N VAL A 123 -30.45 -47.06 25.91
CA VAL A 123 -31.90 -47.32 25.88
C VAL A 123 -32.22 -48.62 25.11
N ARG A 124 -31.38 -49.00 24.15
CA ARG A 124 -31.58 -50.20 23.32
C ARG A 124 -31.07 -51.51 23.92
N ARG A 125 -30.40 -51.50 25.08
CA ARG A 125 -30.01 -52.73 25.79
C ARG A 125 -31.22 -53.24 26.58
N PRO A 126 -31.87 -54.36 26.20
CA PRO A 126 -32.89 -54.97 27.04
C PRO A 126 -32.22 -55.46 28.32
N GLN A 127 -32.81 -55.17 29.48
CA GLN A 127 -32.38 -55.82 30.72
C GLN A 127 -32.58 -57.33 30.54
N ALA A 128 -31.48 -58.09 30.51
CA ALA A 128 -31.55 -59.54 30.63
C ALA A 128 -32.20 -59.84 31.98
N VAL A 129 -33.47 -60.27 31.96
CA VAL A 129 -34.19 -60.73 33.14
C VAL A 129 -33.47 -61.98 33.64
N ARG A 130 -32.83 -61.85 34.80
CA ARG A 130 -32.14 -62.94 35.49
C ARG A 130 -33.16 -63.64 36.38
N ASN A 131 -33.79 -64.70 35.85
CA ASN A 131 -34.24 -65.94 36.51
C ASN A 131 -35.28 -66.65 35.65
#